data_AF-A0ABD6VQ80-F1
#
_entry.id   AF-A0ABD6VQ80-F1
#
_cell.length_a   1.000
_cell.length_b   1.000
_cell.length_c   1.000
_cell.angle_alpha   90.00
_cell.angle_beta   90.00
_cell.angle_gamma   90.00
#
_symmetry.space_group_name_H-M   'P 1'
#
loop_
_entity.id
_entity.type
_entity.pdbx_description
1 polymer ?
#
loop_
_entity_poly.entity_id
_entity_poly.type
_entity_poly.pdbx_seq_one_letter_code
_entity_poly.pdbx_strand_id
1 'polypeptide(L)'
;MFLLLILPILVSGFLYCQIHPVIKNTLYRYEGQFLYLKSAQYGVLFLFLGFFLTQLLDSIIYYPTSIYNFSFSKFSIIDTLNVVIVSSGLDSGGNNRQLANIIWIFIFTLITPYVINKIEIFRLKKRYSTDNITPYIMSNILRDSPLDDLLFKSSIKKGNIEDISIMLTLSDRKVYVGKIVSLGEPNETEGPDQEIELIPVISGYRHKDTLTVTFTTHYSILAEDLRLVIKQSEIISATPFSFPSYEKFKAEKNKISILKFLFGK
;
A
#
# COMPACT_ATOMS: atom_id res chain seq x y z
N MET A 1 -22.81 -28.11 7.83
CA MET A 1 -23.65 -26.96 7.39
C MET A 1 -22.99 -25.62 7.69
N PHE A 2 -22.56 -25.32 8.93
CA PHE A 2 -21.87 -24.05 9.24
C PHE A 2 -20.54 -23.82 8.50
N LEU A 3 -19.73 -24.88 8.30
CA LEU A 3 -18.47 -24.76 7.55
C LEU A 3 -18.66 -24.24 6.12
N LEU A 4 -19.75 -24.65 5.48
CA LEU A 4 -20.07 -24.30 4.09
C LEU A 4 -20.49 -22.82 3.97
N LEU A 5 -21.06 -22.24 5.04
CA LEU A 5 -21.36 -20.81 5.16
C LEU A 5 -20.12 -19.95 5.47
N ILE A 6 -19.14 -20.50 6.19
CA ILE A 6 -17.91 -19.77 6.55
C ILE A 6 -17.00 -19.57 5.34
N LEU A 7 -16.99 -20.51 4.40
CA LEU A 7 -16.13 -20.46 3.22
C LEU A 7 -16.32 -19.21 2.35
N PRO A 8 -17.52 -18.86 1.85
CA PRO A 8 -17.69 -17.65 1.03
C PRO A 8 -17.36 -16.36 1.78
N ILE A 9 -17.57 -16.34 3.10
CA ILE A 9 -17.23 -15.20 3.97
C ILE A 9 -15.70 -15.02 3.98
N LEU A 10 -14.95 -16.06 4.33
CA LEU A 10 -13.49 -15.97 4.37
C LEU A 10 -12.87 -15.73 3.00
N VAL A 11 -13.38 -16.36 1.95
CA VAL A 11 -12.87 -16.20 0.59
C VAL A 11 -13.12 -14.78 0.08
N SER A 12 -14.35 -14.25 0.22
CA SER A 12 -14.66 -12.88 -0.23
C SER A 12 -13.87 -11.82 0.54
N GLY A 13 -13.73 -11.99 1.85
CA GLY A 13 -12.92 -11.12 2.69
C GLY A 13 -11.44 -11.13 2.31
N PHE A 14 -10.86 -12.32 2.12
CA PHE A 14 -9.47 -12.48 1.72
C PHE A 14 -9.21 -11.90 0.33
N LEU A 15 -10.09 -12.16 -0.63
CA LEU A 15 -10.02 -11.58 -1.97
C LEU A 15 -10.01 -10.05 -1.89
N TYR A 16 -10.89 -9.45 -1.08
CA TYR A 16 -10.93 -8.01 -0.91
C TYR A 16 -9.64 -7.44 -0.33
N CYS A 17 -9.08 -8.08 0.70
CA CYS A 17 -7.79 -7.68 1.27
C CYS A 17 -6.66 -7.66 0.24
N GLN A 18 -6.65 -8.60 -0.71
CA GLN A 18 -5.62 -8.72 -1.74
C GLN A 18 -5.83 -7.78 -2.94
N ILE A 19 -7.08 -7.46 -3.31
CA ILE A 19 -7.37 -6.62 -4.49
C ILE A 19 -7.51 -5.14 -4.16
N HIS A 20 -7.88 -4.79 -2.92
CA HIS A 20 -8.16 -3.40 -2.56
C HIS A 20 -6.87 -2.58 -2.43
N PRO A 21 -6.73 -1.44 -3.14
CA PRO A 21 -5.45 -0.77 -3.34
C PRO A 21 -4.81 -0.23 -2.05
N VAL A 22 -5.60 0.24 -1.09
CA VAL A 22 -5.07 0.72 0.21
C VAL A 22 -4.75 -0.44 1.15
N ILE A 23 -5.75 -1.29 1.42
CA ILE A 23 -5.64 -2.44 2.32
C ILE A 23 -4.46 -3.34 1.93
N LYS A 24 -4.31 -3.70 0.65
CA LYS A 24 -3.19 -4.49 0.14
C LYS A 24 -1.84 -3.90 0.57
N ASN A 25 -1.66 -2.60 0.36
CA ASN A 25 -0.43 -1.89 0.71
C ASN A 25 -0.25 -1.69 2.21
N THR A 26 -1.23 -2.02 3.05
CA THR A 26 -1.10 -2.01 4.52
C THR A 26 -0.98 -3.41 5.13
N LEU A 27 -1.10 -4.47 4.31
CA LEU A 27 -1.14 -5.85 4.82
C LEU A 27 0.10 -6.24 5.60
N TYR A 28 1.27 -5.74 5.20
CA TYR A 28 2.54 -5.98 5.88
C TYR A 28 2.56 -5.52 7.34
N ARG A 29 1.70 -4.58 7.74
CA ARG A 29 1.60 -4.11 9.13
C ARG A 29 0.82 -5.08 10.01
N TYR A 30 0.10 -6.02 9.42
CA TYR A 30 -0.74 -6.94 10.15
C TYR A 30 -0.03 -8.27 10.34
N GLU A 31 0.16 -8.65 11.59
CA GLU A 31 0.59 -10.01 11.95
C GLU A 31 -0.43 -11.03 11.41
N GLY A 32 0.02 -12.22 11.02
CA GLY A 32 -0.80 -13.20 10.28
C GLY A 32 -2.15 -13.54 10.93
N GLN A 33 -2.26 -13.51 12.26
CA GLN A 33 -3.53 -13.73 12.95
C GLN A 33 -4.55 -12.60 12.73
N PHE A 34 -4.08 -11.36 12.66
CA PHE A 34 -4.93 -10.19 12.43
C PHE A 34 -5.46 -10.15 10.98
N LEU A 35 -4.71 -10.69 10.02
CA LEU A 35 -5.16 -10.83 8.64
C LEU A 35 -6.42 -11.71 8.53
N TYR A 36 -6.47 -12.82 9.26
CA TYR A 36 -7.66 -13.69 9.28
C TYR A 36 -8.87 -12.97 9.88
N LEU A 37 -8.69 -12.22 10.96
CA LEU A 37 -9.75 -11.43 11.58
C LEU A 37 -10.25 -10.32 10.64
N LYS A 38 -9.34 -9.67 9.91
CA LYS A 38 -9.70 -8.66 8.89
C LYS A 38 -10.46 -9.25 7.71
N SER A 39 -9.99 -10.38 7.21
CA SER A 39 -10.71 -11.14 6.17
C SER A 39 -12.12 -11.49 6.64
N ALA A 40 -12.27 -12.05 7.85
CA ALA A 40 -13.58 -12.35 8.42
C ALA A 40 -14.46 -11.10 8.56
N GLN A 41 -13.91 -9.97 9.03
CA GLN A 41 -14.64 -8.70 9.16
C GLN A 41 -15.22 -8.23 7.81
N TYR A 42 -14.41 -8.18 6.76
CA TYR A 42 -14.88 -7.78 5.43
C TYR A 42 -15.81 -8.82 4.79
N GLY A 43 -15.53 -10.11 4.99
CA GLY A 43 -16.39 -11.19 4.53
C GLY A 43 -17.82 -11.10 5.08
N VAL A 44 -17.96 -10.77 6.37
CA VAL A 44 -19.28 -10.57 6.99
C VAL A 44 -20.00 -9.37 6.38
N LEU A 45 -19.28 -8.27 6.11
CA LEU A 45 -19.86 -7.12 5.42
C LEU A 45 -20.35 -7.48 4.02
N PHE A 46 -19.59 -8.28 3.25
CA PHE A 46 -20.02 -8.72 1.92
C PHE A 46 -21.17 -9.71 1.95
N LEU A 47 -21.29 -10.52 3.00
CA LEU A 47 -22.46 -11.37 3.19
C LEU A 47 -23.73 -10.53 3.36
N PHE A 48 -23.68 -9.49 4.19
CA PHE A 48 -24.81 -8.58 4.34
C PHE A 48 -25.15 -7.87 3.02
N LEU A 49 -24.13 -7.35 2.32
CA LEU A 49 -24.34 -6.71 1.01
C LEU A 49 -24.90 -7.68 -0.03
N GLY A 50 -24.38 -8.92 -0.09
CA GLY A 50 -24.88 -9.97 -0.96
C GLY A 50 -26.35 -10.31 -0.66
N PHE A 51 -26.71 -10.41 0.62
CA PHE A 51 -28.09 -10.58 1.05
C PHE A 51 -28.98 -9.42 0.55
N PHE A 52 -28.61 -8.16 0.81
CA PHE A 52 -29.39 -7.01 0.34
C PHE A 52 -29.49 -6.96 -1.19
N LEU A 53 -28.40 -7.26 -1.91
CA LEU A 53 -28.40 -7.30 -3.38
C LEU A 53 -29.32 -8.38 -3.94
N THR A 54 -29.32 -9.58 -3.36
CA THR A 54 -30.24 -10.65 -3.79
C THR A 54 -31.70 -10.25 -3.62
N GLN A 55 -32.07 -9.70 -2.47
CA GLN A 55 -33.44 -9.29 -2.18
C GLN A 55 -33.86 -8.11 -3.07
N LEU A 56 -32.98 -7.14 -3.26
CA LEU A 56 -33.22 -6.00 -4.12
C LEU A 56 -33.43 -6.44 -5.57
N LEU A 57 -32.55 -7.27 -6.13
CA LEU A 57 -32.67 -7.75 -7.50
C LEU A 57 -33.93 -8.61 -7.69
N ASP A 58 -34.23 -9.51 -6.76
CA ASP A 58 -35.47 -10.29 -6.84
C ASP A 58 -36.71 -9.39 -6.83
N SER A 59 -36.72 -8.33 -6.00
CA SER A 59 -37.83 -7.38 -5.92
C SER A 59 -37.99 -6.44 -7.11
N ILE A 60 -36.89 -5.95 -7.71
CA ILE A 60 -36.92 -5.05 -8.88
C ILE A 60 -37.43 -5.80 -10.11
N ILE A 61 -36.95 -7.03 -10.28
CA ILE A 61 -37.27 -7.85 -11.44
C ILE A 61 -38.69 -8.47 -11.32
N TYR A 62 -39.25 -8.53 -10.11
CA TYR A 62 -40.62 -9.00 -9.85
C TYR A 62 -41.72 -8.11 -10.47
N TYR A 63 -41.42 -6.88 -10.90
CA TYR A 63 -42.39 -6.01 -11.56
C TYR A 63 -42.54 -6.36 -13.05
N PRO A 64 -43.78 -6.52 -13.57
CA PRO A 64 -43.99 -6.65 -15.01
C PRO A 64 -43.70 -5.30 -15.67
N THR A 65 -42.47 -5.08 -16.12
CA THR A 65 -42.14 -3.88 -16.89
C THR A 65 -42.66 -4.06 -18.31
N SER A 66 -43.94 -3.74 -18.54
CA SER A 66 -44.46 -3.55 -19.89
C SER A 66 -43.89 -2.24 -20.44
N ILE A 67 -42.74 -2.30 -21.11
CA ILE A 67 -42.22 -1.17 -21.88
C ILE A 67 -42.72 -1.38 -23.31
N TYR A 68 -43.59 -0.48 -23.79
CA TYR A 68 -44.05 -0.40 -25.19
C TYR A 68 -44.31 -1.77 -25.86
N ASN A 69 -45.49 -2.36 -25.62
CA ASN A 69 -45.99 -3.61 -26.24
C ASN A 69 -45.16 -4.89 -26.02
N PHE A 70 -44.05 -4.87 -25.29
CA PHE A 70 -43.37 -6.09 -24.85
C PHE A 70 -43.84 -6.47 -23.44
N SER A 71 -44.63 -7.54 -23.35
CA SER A 71 -44.94 -8.19 -22.08
C SER A 71 -43.79 -9.10 -21.69
N PHE A 72 -42.97 -8.66 -20.72
CA PHE A 72 -42.00 -9.55 -20.08
C PHE A 72 -42.74 -10.41 -19.04
N SER A 73 -42.57 -11.72 -19.13
CA SER A 73 -43.02 -12.63 -18.07
C SER A 73 -42.30 -12.30 -16.76
N LYS A 74 -42.95 -12.61 -15.63
CA LYS A 74 -42.38 -12.46 -14.29
C LYS A 74 -41.00 -13.13 -14.25
N PHE A 75 -39.94 -12.34 -14.05
CA PHE A 75 -38.57 -12.84 -13.93
C PHE A 75 -38.18 -12.73 -12.45
N SER A 76 -37.79 -13.84 -11.83
CA SER A 76 -37.23 -13.85 -10.48
C SER A 76 -35.87 -14.49 -10.60
N ILE A 77 -34.86 -13.83 -10.04
CA ILE A 77 -33.50 -14.35 -10.08
C ILE A 77 -33.43 -15.66 -9.31
N ILE A 78 -34.17 -15.78 -8.20
CA ILE A 78 -34.26 -17.00 -7.38
C ILE A 78 -34.88 -18.14 -8.19
N ASP A 79 -35.94 -17.87 -8.94
CA ASP A 79 -36.63 -18.90 -9.71
C ASP A 79 -35.77 -19.46 -10.86
N THR A 80 -34.80 -18.70 -11.39
CA THR A 80 -33.86 -19.22 -12.42
C THR A 80 -33.04 -20.41 -11.92
N LEU A 81 -32.48 -20.32 -10.70
CA LEU A 81 -31.75 -21.44 -10.10
C LEU A 81 -32.68 -22.52 -9.58
N ASN A 82 -33.88 -22.15 -9.10
CA ASN A 82 -34.87 -23.12 -8.65
C ASN A 82 -35.25 -24.09 -9.77
N VAL A 83 -35.49 -23.59 -10.99
CA VAL A 83 -35.79 -24.43 -12.17
C VAL A 83 -34.62 -25.39 -12.48
N VAL A 84 -33.38 -24.92 -12.38
CA VAL A 84 -32.18 -25.76 -12.61
C VAL A 84 -32.04 -26.84 -11.53
N ILE A 85 -32.31 -26.52 -10.26
CA ILE A 85 -32.25 -27.49 -9.15
C ILE A 85 -33.30 -28.58 -9.34
N VAL A 86 -34.54 -28.21 -9.66
CA VAL A 86 -35.63 -29.16 -9.89
C VAL A 86 -35.34 -30.04 -11.11
N SER A 87 -34.87 -29.46 -12.21
CA SER A 87 -34.55 -30.22 -13.44
C SER A 87 -33.35 -31.15 -13.28
N SER A 88 -32.45 -30.87 -12.35
CA SER A 88 -31.28 -31.71 -12.06
C SER A 88 -31.59 -32.99 -11.27
N GLY A 89 -32.85 -33.20 -10.85
CA GLY A 89 -33.24 -34.38 -10.07
C GLY A 89 -32.73 -34.37 -8.62
N LEU A 90 -32.16 -33.26 -8.15
CA LEU A 90 -31.78 -33.02 -6.75
C LEU A 90 -32.99 -32.72 -5.84
N ASP A 91 -34.21 -32.97 -6.33
CA ASP A 91 -35.46 -32.66 -5.67
C ASP A 91 -35.69 -33.59 -4.48
N SER A 92 -35.22 -33.14 -3.32
CA SER A 92 -35.31 -33.85 -2.05
C SER A 92 -36.50 -33.34 -1.24
N GLY A 93 -37.68 -33.20 -1.87
CA GLY A 93 -38.97 -32.96 -1.20
C GLY A 93 -39.01 -31.75 -0.24
N GLY A 94 -38.08 -30.81 -0.39
CA GLY A 94 -37.81 -29.73 0.53
C GLY A 94 -37.89 -28.36 -0.14
N ASN A 95 -37.60 -27.32 0.64
CA ASN A 95 -37.77 -25.92 0.26
C ASN A 95 -36.71 -25.46 -0.79
N ASN A 96 -36.79 -25.96 -2.02
CA ASN A 96 -35.82 -25.73 -3.11
C ASN A 96 -35.60 -24.24 -3.40
N ARG A 97 -36.64 -23.42 -3.22
CA ARG A 97 -36.56 -21.96 -3.34
C ARG A 97 -35.64 -21.34 -2.27
N GLN A 98 -35.61 -21.88 -1.05
CA GLN A 98 -34.66 -21.43 -0.02
C GLN A 98 -33.22 -21.80 -0.38
N LEU A 99 -33.00 -23.00 -0.94
CA LEU A 99 -31.67 -23.40 -1.41
C LEU A 99 -31.18 -22.51 -2.55
N ALA A 100 -32.04 -22.23 -3.53
CA ALA A 100 -31.75 -21.29 -4.62
C ALA A 100 -31.40 -19.89 -4.09
N ASN A 101 -32.13 -19.40 -3.08
CA ASN A 101 -31.85 -18.11 -2.44
C ASN A 101 -30.47 -18.11 -1.75
N ILE A 102 -30.13 -19.15 -0.98
CA ILE A 102 -28.82 -19.28 -0.33
C ILE A 102 -27.70 -19.28 -1.37
N ILE A 103 -27.85 -20.03 -2.47
CA ILE A 103 -26.83 -20.09 -3.54
C ILE A 103 -26.64 -18.72 -4.18
N TRP A 104 -27.72 -17.95 -4.41
CA TRP A 104 -27.59 -16.59 -4.92
C TRP A 104 -26.86 -15.67 -3.94
N ILE A 105 -27.17 -15.75 -2.65
CA ILE A 105 -26.46 -14.97 -1.62
C ILE A 105 -24.97 -15.27 -1.66
N PHE A 106 -24.58 -16.54 -1.83
CA PHE A 106 -23.18 -16.95 -1.97
C PHE A 106 -22.51 -16.34 -3.19
N ILE A 107 -23.16 -16.42 -4.36
CA ILE A 107 -22.64 -15.86 -5.61
C ILE A 107 -22.42 -14.35 -5.47
N PHE A 108 -23.42 -13.61 -4.97
CA PHE A 108 -23.27 -12.17 -4.80
C PHE A 108 -22.24 -11.80 -3.73
N THR A 109 -22.11 -12.58 -2.66
CA THR A 109 -21.06 -12.37 -1.64
C THR A 109 -19.67 -12.46 -2.26
N LEU A 110 -19.43 -13.40 -3.19
CA LEU A 110 -18.14 -13.55 -3.88
C LEU A 110 -17.88 -12.47 -4.94
N ILE A 111 -18.93 -11.96 -5.60
CA ILE A 111 -18.82 -10.92 -6.64
C ILE A 111 -18.62 -9.52 -6.03
N THR A 112 -19.25 -9.25 -4.89
CA THR A 112 -19.27 -7.92 -4.24
C THR A 112 -17.88 -7.30 -4.02
N PRO A 113 -16.84 -8.03 -3.55
CA PRO A 113 -15.47 -7.51 -3.43
C PRO A 113 -14.94 -6.84 -4.70
N TYR A 114 -15.17 -7.44 -5.87
CA TYR A 114 -14.68 -6.92 -7.16
C TYR A 114 -15.38 -5.63 -7.54
N VAL A 115 -16.70 -5.56 -7.32
CA VAL A 115 -17.51 -4.37 -7.59
C VAL A 115 -17.05 -3.20 -6.71
N ILE A 116 -16.90 -3.43 -5.41
CA ILE A 116 -16.45 -2.41 -4.46
C ILE A 116 -15.03 -1.95 -4.79
N ASN A 117 -14.13 -2.88 -5.14
CA ASN A 117 -12.77 -2.51 -5.54
C ASN A 117 -12.76 -1.57 -6.76
N LYS A 118 -13.61 -1.83 -7.77
CA LYS A 118 -13.73 -0.96 -8.94
C LYS A 118 -14.25 0.43 -8.56
N ILE A 119 -15.26 0.50 -7.68
CA ILE A 119 -15.81 1.76 -7.17
C ILE A 119 -14.73 2.56 -6.42
N GLU A 120 -13.96 1.90 -5.54
CA GLU A 120 -12.91 2.57 -4.78
C GLU A 120 -11.74 3.03 -5.66
N ILE A 121 -11.30 2.24 -6.64
CA ILE A 121 -10.30 2.69 -7.62
C ILE A 121 -10.80 3.93 -8.36
N PHE A 122 -12.06 3.93 -8.81
CA PHE A 122 -12.66 5.07 -9.48
C PHE A 122 -12.72 6.31 -8.57
N ARG A 123 -13.16 6.14 -7.32
CA ARG A 123 -13.20 7.20 -6.30
C ARG A 123 -11.81 7.77 -6.02
N LEU A 124 -10.79 6.94 -5.91
CA LEU A 124 -9.40 7.36 -5.68
C LEU A 124 -8.82 8.08 -6.90
N LYS A 125 -9.05 7.58 -8.12
CA LYS A 125 -8.67 8.26 -9.36
C LYS A 125 -9.29 9.65 -9.45
N LYS A 126 -10.58 9.77 -9.12
CA LYS A 126 -11.29 11.05 -9.07
C LYS A 126 -10.76 11.98 -7.97
N ARG A 127 -10.40 11.44 -6.80
CA ARG A 127 -9.86 12.23 -5.67
C ARG A 127 -8.48 12.83 -5.97
N TYR A 128 -7.60 12.06 -6.61
CA TYR A 128 -6.22 12.48 -6.90
C TYR A 128 -6.03 13.02 -8.32
N SER A 129 -7.08 13.04 -9.15
CA SER A 129 -7.05 13.50 -10.54
C SER A 129 -5.91 12.89 -11.36
N THR A 130 -5.62 11.61 -11.12
CA THR A 130 -4.48 10.90 -11.72
C THR A 130 -4.81 9.42 -11.92
N ASP A 131 -4.23 8.84 -12.96
CA ASP A 131 -4.37 7.40 -13.23
C ASP A 131 -3.48 6.55 -12.32
N ASN A 132 -2.31 7.07 -11.94
CA ASN A 132 -1.35 6.37 -11.09
C ASN A 132 -1.56 6.76 -9.62
N ILE A 133 -2.49 6.08 -8.95
CA ILE A 133 -2.86 6.34 -7.55
C ILE A 133 -1.82 5.83 -6.53
N THR A 134 -0.96 4.88 -6.91
CA THR A 134 -0.03 4.19 -6.00
C THR A 134 0.88 5.12 -5.20
N PRO A 135 1.56 6.13 -5.80
CA PRO A 135 2.45 7.02 -5.04
C PRO A 135 1.72 7.86 -4.00
N TYR A 136 0.46 8.25 -4.27
CA TYR A 136 -0.36 9.02 -3.34
C TYR A 136 -0.83 8.18 -2.15
N ILE A 137 -1.20 6.92 -2.41
CA ILE A 137 -1.53 5.96 -1.36
C ILE A 137 -0.30 5.70 -0.50
N MET A 138 0.86 5.43 -1.13
CA MET A 138 2.10 5.17 -0.42
C MET A 138 2.54 6.37 0.43
N SER A 139 2.46 7.60 -0.11
CA SER A 139 2.74 8.81 0.67
C SER A 139 1.85 8.90 1.91
N ASN A 140 0.56 8.57 1.82
CA ASN A 140 -0.32 8.63 2.98
C ASN A 140 -0.03 7.53 4.00
N ILE A 141 0.38 6.33 3.57
CA ILE A 141 0.72 5.21 4.45
C ILE A 141 2.04 5.49 5.19
N LEU A 142 3.06 5.97 4.47
CA LEU A 142 4.39 6.21 5.03
C LEU A 142 4.47 7.46 5.91
N ARG A 143 3.49 8.37 5.86
CA ARG A 143 3.41 9.56 6.72
C ARG A 143 3.48 9.27 8.22
N ASP A 144 3.10 8.07 8.64
CA ASP A 144 3.17 7.66 10.05
C ASP A 144 4.64 7.50 10.54
N SER A 145 5.58 7.27 9.63
CA SER A 145 7.02 7.18 9.91
C SER A 145 7.75 8.39 9.30
N PRO A 146 8.29 9.32 10.11
CA PRO A 146 9.02 10.47 9.59
C PRO A 146 10.22 10.10 8.71
N LEU A 147 10.87 8.96 8.98
CA LEU A 147 11.98 8.46 8.17
C LEU A 147 11.48 7.96 6.81
N ASP A 148 10.45 7.12 6.79
CA ASP A 148 9.93 6.54 5.55
C ASP A 148 9.33 7.64 4.66
N ASP A 149 8.60 8.59 5.25
CA ASP A 149 8.05 9.74 4.55
C ASP A 149 9.16 10.60 3.92
N LEU A 150 10.26 10.84 4.66
CA LEU A 150 11.42 11.56 4.14
C LEU A 150 12.08 10.83 2.97
N LEU A 151 12.37 9.54 3.13
CA LEU A 151 13.03 8.73 2.10
C LEU A 151 12.13 8.59 0.86
N PHE A 152 10.84 8.35 1.04
CA PHE A 152 9.86 8.25 -0.04
C PHE A 152 9.72 9.58 -0.79
N LYS A 153 9.60 10.70 -0.07
CA LYS A 153 9.54 12.03 -0.70
C LYS A 153 10.81 12.32 -1.50
N SER A 154 11.97 11.88 -1.02
CA SER A 154 13.22 12.08 -1.76
C SER A 154 13.34 11.21 -3.01
N SER A 155 12.80 9.99 -3.00
CA SER A 155 12.84 9.11 -4.18
C SER A 155 11.94 9.59 -5.31
N ILE A 156 10.80 10.21 -4.98
CA ILE A 156 9.87 10.78 -5.98
C ILE A 156 10.29 12.18 -6.45
N LYS A 157 11.12 12.91 -5.68
CA LYS A 157 11.48 14.29 -5.99
C LYS A 157 12.35 14.33 -7.24
N LYS A 158 11.90 15.09 -8.24
CA LYS A 158 12.68 15.38 -9.46
C LYS A 158 13.44 16.69 -9.28
N GLY A 159 14.67 16.74 -9.75
CA GLY A 159 15.53 17.91 -9.65
C GLY A 159 17.00 17.53 -9.77
N ASN A 160 17.87 18.52 -9.59
CA ASN A 160 19.30 18.29 -9.49
C ASN A 160 19.61 17.48 -8.24
N ILE A 161 20.63 16.62 -8.32
CA ILE A 161 21.11 15.79 -7.20
C ILE A 161 21.36 16.64 -5.95
N GLU A 162 21.85 17.86 -6.13
CA GLU A 162 22.14 18.80 -5.04
C GLU A 162 20.90 19.22 -4.22
N ASP A 163 19.71 19.21 -4.83
CA ASP A 163 18.46 19.67 -4.21
C ASP A 163 17.63 18.52 -3.61
N ILE A 164 18.02 17.27 -3.89
CA ILE A 164 17.27 16.06 -3.52
C ILE A 164 18.12 15.07 -2.71
N SER A 165 19.38 15.39 -2.45
CA SER A 165 20.27 14.53 -1.68
C SER A 165 19.82 14.42 -0.23
N ILE A 166 19.95 13.22 0.33
CA ILE A 166 19.81 12.94 1.76
C ILE A 166 21.16 12.51 2.30
N MET A 167 21.49 12.98 3.50
CA MET A 167 22.56 12.45 4.33
C MET A 167 22.01 11.38 5.28
N LEU A 168 22.54 10.17 5.19
CA LEU A 168 22.26 9.04 6.05
C LEU A 168 23.46 8.80 6.96
N THR A 169 23.21 8.66 8.27
CA THR A 169 24.21 8.18 9.23
C THR A 169 23.84 6.78 9.66
N LEU A 170 24.78 5.84 9.51
CA LEU A 170 24.59 4.44 9.86
C LEU A 170 25.12 4.11 11.26
N SER A 171 24.72 2.95 11.78
CA SER A 171 25.08 2.40 13.09
C SER A 171 26.59 2.28 13.32
N ASP A 172 27.34 1.94 12.26
CA ASP A 172 28.79 1.79 12.23
C ASP A 172 29.56 3.12 12.11
N ARG A 173 28.84 4.26 12.18
CA ARG A 173 29.32 5.63 11.97
C ARG A 173 29.67 5.98 10.54
N LYS A 174 29.39 5.12 9.55
CA LYS A 174 29.46 5.52 8.15
C LYS A 174 28.41 6.57 7.85
N VAL A 175 28.78 7.50 6.98
CA VAL A 175 27.89 8.55 6.49
C VAL A 175 27.87 8.47 4.98
N TYR A 176 26.66 8.42 4.42
CA TYR A 176 26.45 8.49 2.99
C TYR A 176 25.59 9.71 2.67
N VAL A 177 25.92 10.40 1.58
CA VAL A 177 25.10 11.46 1.01
C VAL A 177 24.79 11.08 -0.42
N GLY A 178 23.52 11.09 -0.79
CA GLY A 178 23.13 10.77 -2.15
C GLY A 178 21.63 10.78 -2.37
N LYS A 179 21.22 10.24 -3.51
CA LYS A 179 19.82 10.18 -3.93
C LYS A 179 19.23 8.82 -3.64
N ILE A 180 18.08 8.78 -2.97
CA ILE A 180 17.29 7.56 -2.81
C ILE A 180 16.65 7.22 -4.16
N VAL A 181 16.84 6.00 -4.63
CA VAL A 181 16.28 5.50 -5.89
C VAL A 181 14.99 4.76 -5.63
N SER A 182 15.03 3.82 -4.70
CA SER A 182 13.91 2.96 -4.37
C SER A 182 13.91 2.59 -2.89
N LEU A 183 12.75 2.18 -2.42
CA LEU A 183 12.52 1.63 -1.08
C LEU A 183 12.05 0.19 -1.30
N GLY A 184 12.52 -0.72 -0.46
CA GLY A 184 12.06 -2.10 -0.44
C GLY A 184 10.56 -2.16 -0.22
N GLU A 185 9.88 -3.02 -0.98
CA GLU A 185 8.47 -3.29 -0.75
C GLU A 185 8.33 -4.08 0.55
N PRO A 186 7.48 -3.64 1.48
CA PRO A 186 7.26 -4.41 2.70
C PRO A 186 6.58 -5.73 2.38
N ASN A 187 6.98 -6.81 3.06
CA ASN A 187 6.39 -8.13 2.92
C ASN A 187 5.71 -8.58 4.24
N GLU A 188 4.98 -9.70 4.23
CA GLU A 188 4.18 -10.16 5.39
C GLU A 188 5.02 -10.66 6.57
N THR A 189 6.30 -10.97 6.35
CA THR A 189 7.20 -11.63 7.32
C THR A 189 8.29 -10.72 7.85
N GLU A 190 8.80 -9.83 7.02
CA GLU A 190 9.80 -8.83 7.33
C GLU A 190 9.03 -7.53 7.52
N GLY A 191 8.97 -7.07 8.76
CA GLY A 191 8.36 -5.78 9.12
C GLY A 191 9.15 -4.60 8.53
N PRO A 192 9.31 -3.47 9.24
CA PRO A 192 9.99 -2.27 8.72
C PRO A 192 11.51 -2.44 8.49
N ASP A 193 12.03 -3.67 8.45
CA ASP A 193 13.41 -3.98 8.10
C ASP A 193 13.60 -3.90 6.56
N GLN A 194 13.17 -2.76 6.02
CA GLN A 194 13.19 -2.48 4.59
C GLN A 194 14.61 -2.16 4.15
N GLU A 195 14.98 -2.62 2.96
CA GLU A 195 16.18 -2.15 2.30
C GLU A 195 15.89 -0.87 1.52
N ILE A 196 16.88 0.01 1.41
CA ILE A 196 16.81 1.20 0.58
C ILE A 196 17.92 1.16 -0.45
N GLU A 197 17.61 1.64 -1.65
CA GLU A 197 18.59 1.78 -2.72
C GLU A 197 19.02 3.25 -2.81
N LEU A 198 20.33 3.48 -2.66
CA LEU A 198 20.95 4.80 -2.66
C LEU A 198 21.97 4.87 -3.79
N ILE A 199 21.93 5.94 -4.60
CA ILE A 199 23.06 6.35 -5.44
C ILE A 199 23.88 7.36 -4.62
N PRO A 200 25.05 6.96 -4.07
CA PRO A 200 25.87 7.85 -3.28
C PRO A 200 26.58 8.85 -4.18
N VAL A 201 26.70 10.08 -3.69
CA VAL A 201 27.52 11.14 -4.30
C VAL A 201 28.83 11.27 -3.53
N ILE A 202 28.74 11.22 -2.20
CA ILE A 202 29.89 11.31 -1.29
C ILE A 202 29.64 10.45 -0.06
N SER A 203 30.68 9.83 0.48
CA SER A 203 30.64 9.10 1.74
C SER A 203 31.81 9.46 2.64
N GLY A 204 31.68 9.06 3.90
CA GLY A 204 32.61 9.37 4.95
C GLY A 204 32.27 8.66 6.24
N TYR A 205 32.69 9.26 7.34
CA TYR A 205 32.39 8.74 8.68
C TYR A 205 32.20 9.88 9.68
N ARG A 206 31.49 9.59 10.77
CA ARG A 206 31.36 10.48 11.92
C ARG A 206 32.39 10.11 12.98
N HIS A 207 33.21 11.06 13.40
CA HIS A 207 34.16 10.85 14.49
C HIS A 207 33.44 10.55 15.80
N LYS A 208 33.97 9.61 16.59
CA LYS A 208 33.35 9.16 17.85
C LYS A 208 33.28 10.28 18.89
N ASP A 209 34.37 11.01 19.06
CA ASP A 209 34.51 11.96 20.17
C ASP A 209 34.01 13.36 19.81
N THR A 210 34.28 13.82 18.58
CA THR A 210 33.90 15.16 18.12
C THR A 210 32.54 15.20 17.44
N LEU A 211 31.97 14.04 17.08
CA LEU A 211 30.75 13.89 16.29
C LEU A 211 30.78 14.62 14.92
N THR A 212 31.96 15.05 14.48
CA THR A 212 32.13 15.73 13.19
C THR A 212 32.11 14.72 12.05
N VAL A 213 31.38 15.06 10.98
CA VAL A 213 31.38 14.28 9.74
C VAL A 213 32.61 14.64 8.91
N THR A 214 33.35 13.62 8.50
CA THR A 214 34.50 13.73 7.61
C THR A 214 34.20 12.94 6.34
N PHE A 215 34.12 13.63 5.22
CA PHE A 215 33.95 12.99 3.91
C PHE A 215 35.30 12.54 3.35
N THR A 216 35.36 11.32 2.84
CA THR A 216 36.60 10.68 2.36
C THR A 216 36.50 10.19 0.93
N THR A 217 35.30 9.90 0.43
CA THR A 217 35.12 9.21 -0.84
C THR A 217 34.09 9.94 -1.67
N HIS A 218 34.49 10.37 -2.87
CA HIS A 218 33.64 11.05 -3.84
C HIS A 218 33.31 10.09 -4.98
N TYR A 219 32.03 9.75 -5.13
CA TYR A 219 31.57 8.78 -6.14
C TYR A 219 31.27 9.45 -7.48
N SER A 220 31.22 10.78 -7.54
CA SER A 220 31.02 11.56 -8.77
C SER A 220 32.11 11.35 -9.83
N ILE A 221 33.21 10.68 -9.47
CA ILE A 221 34.32 10.34 -10.37
C ILE A 221 33.99 9.08 -11.20
N LEU A 222 33.01 8.28 -10.77
CA LEU A 222 32.63 7.05 -11.46
C LEU A 222 31.83 7.38 -12.73
N ALA A 223 32.10 6.62 -13.80
CA ALA A 223 31.39 6.77 -15.07
C ALA A 223 29.97 6.17 -15.05
N GLU A 224 29.71 5.27 -14.10
CA GLU A 224 28.41 4.63 -13.90
C GLU A 224 27.89 4.90 -12.49
N ASP A 225 26.57 5.03 -12.38
CA ASP A 225 25.88 5.22 -11.11
C ASP A 225 25.99 3.95 -10.25
N LEU A 226 26.90 3.97 -9.28
CA LEU A 226 27.01 2.92 -8.29
C LEU A 226 25.76 2.90 -7.41
N ARG A 227 25.14 1.74 -7.24
CA ARG A 227 23.95 1.57 -6.40
C ARG A 227 24.32 0.83 -5.13
N LEU A 228 23.96 1.41 -3.99
CA LEU A 228 24.14 0.83 -2.66
C LEU A 228 22.80 0.40 -2.11
N VAL A 229 22.76 -0.81 -1.55
CA VAL A 229 21.61 -1.32 -0.81
C VAL A 229 21.94 -1.23 0.68
N ILE A 230 21.07 -0.57 1.45
CA ILE A 230 21.27 -0.31 2.88
C ILE A 230 20.02 -0.78 3.63
N LYS A 231 20.20 -1.54 4.72
CA LYS A 231 19.10 -1.87 5.63
C LYS A 231 18.66 -0.63 6.40
N GLN A 232 17.37 -0.34 6.42
CA GLN A 232 16.81 0.82 7.10
C GLN A 232 17.02 0.78 8.61
N SER A 233 17.03 -0.40 9.22
CA SER A 233 17.35 -0.60 10.64
C SER A 233 18.76 -0.14 11.03
N GLU A 234 19.69 -0.08 10.07
CA GLU A 234 21.04 0.41 10.30
C GLU A 234 21.14 1.94 10.27
N ILE A 235 20.07 2.65 9.88
CA ILE A 235 20.05 4.11 9.78
C ILE A 235 19.74 4.71 11.15
N ILE A 236 20.72 5.39 11.75
CA ILE A 236 20.54 6.14 13.00
C ILE A 236 19.79 7.46 12.74
N SER A 237 20.14 8.16 11.66
CA SER A 237 19.55 9.47 11.35
C SER A 237 19.60 9.77 9.86
N ALA A 238 18.56 10.42 9.36
CA ALA A 238 18.48 10.92 7.99
C ALA A 238 18.12 12.41 7.98
N THR A 239 18.77 13.17 7.10
CA THR A 239 18.49 14.61 6.93
C THR A 239 18.63 15.02 5.47
N PRO A 240 17.77 15.92 4.94
CA PRO A 240 18.04 16.58 3.67
C PRO A 240 19.44 17.21 3.68
N PHE A 241 20.20 17.01 2.61
CA PHE A 241 21.56 17.51 2.49
C PHE A 241 21.66 18.52 1.35
N SER A 242 22.29 19.65 1.64
CA SER A 242 22.54 20.73 0.68
C SER A 242 24.03 20.99 0.63
N PHE A 243 24.66 20.69 -0.52
CA PHE A 243 26.08 20.97 -0.75
C PHE A 243 26.42 22.47 -0.53
N PRO A 244 25.64 23.44 -1.06
CA PRO A 244 25.89 24.85 -0.80
C PRO A 244 25.88 25.21 0.70
N SER A 245 24.96 24.62 1.47
CA SER A 245 24.88 24.87 2.91
C SER A 245 26.08 24.28 3.65
N TYR A 246 26.50 23.07 3.28
CA TYR A 246 27.66 22.42 3.85
C TYR A 246 28.96 23.20 3.61
N GLU A 247 29.18 23.68 2.38
CA GLU A 247 30.37 24.47 2.05
C GLU A 247 30.41 25.80 2.82
N LYS A 248 29.26 26.45 3.03
CA LYS A 248 29.16 27.64 3.89
C LYS A 248 29.57 27.34 5.34
N PHE A 249 29.03 26.27 5.93
CA PHE A 249 29.40 25.87 7.29
C PHE A 249 30.88 25.55 7.43
N LYS A 250 31.47 24.88 6.42
CA LYS A 250 32.90 24.55 6.39
C LYS A 250 33.76 25.82 6.29
N ALA A 251 33.39 26.77 5.44
CA ALA A 251 34.09 28.05 5.31
C ALA A 251 34.06 28.87 6.62
N GLU A 252 32.91 28.94 7.29
CA GLU A 252 32.79 29.62 8.59
C GLU A 252 33.63 28.94 9.67
N LYS A 253 33.62 27.60 9.74
CA LYS A 253 34.44 26.86 10.69
C LYS A 253 35.93 27.13 10.49
N ASN A 254 36.39 27.16 9.23
CA ASN A 254 37.77 27.49 8.89
C ASN A 254 38.12 28.94 9.31
N LYS A 255 37.20 29.88 9.10
CA LYS A 255 37.38 31.27 9.55
C LYS A 255 37.52 31.37 11.07
N ILE A 256 36.68 30.64 11.81
CA ILE A 256 36.73 30.60 13.29
C ILE A 256 38.03 29.94 13.76
N SER A 257 38.47 28.85 13.15
CA SER A 257 39.73 28.22 13.53
C SER A 257 40.94 29.11 13.27
N ILE A 258 40.95 29.85 12.15
CA ILE A 258 42.00 30.83 11.85
C ILE A 258 41.97 31.97 12.86
N LEU A 259 40.79 32.48 13.24
CA LEU A 259 40.66 33.53 14.25
C LEU A 259 41.12 33.05 15.63
N LYS A 260 40.79 31.82 16.05
CA LYS A 260 41.30 31.23 17.29
C LYS A 260 42.82 31.08 17.29
N PHE A 261 43.40 30.69 16.14
CA PHE A 261 44.85 30.58 15.98
C PHE A 261 45.53 31.95 16.05
N LEU A 262 44.96 32.99 15.42
CA LEU A 262 45.53 34.34 15.38
C LEU A 262 45.35 35.12 16.68
N PHE A 263 44.25 34.92 17.41
CA PHE A 263 43.87 35.74 18.56
C PHE A 263 43.90 35.01 19.91
N GLY A 264 44.35 33.75 19.95
CA GLY A 264 44.75 33.07 21.19
C GLY A 264 43.71 33.05 22.31
N LYS A 265 42.42 32.91 21.97
CA LYS A 265 41.33 32.60 22.92
C LYS A 265 40.56 31.36 22.47
#